data_AF-A0A661RSU3-F1
#
_entry.id   AF-A0A661RSU3-F1
#
_cell.length_a   1.000
_cell.length_b   1.000
_cell.length_c   1.000
_cell.angle_alpha   90.00
_cell.angle_beta   90.00
_cell.angle_gamma   90.00
#
_symmetry.space_group_name_H-M   'P 1'
#
loop_
_entity.id
_entity.type
_entity.pdbx_description
1 polymer ?
#
loop_
_entity_poly.entity_id
_entity_poly.type
_entity_poly.pdbx_seq_one_letter_code
_entity_poly.pdbx_strand_id
1 'polypeptide(L)'
;MSVLKKIFVGIVAVVIIAIIGAGWFVYSIATRSLPVYDGTLVIKNLKQDVMIYRDSYAIPHIVAKNEKDLYRAVGYTLAQDRLWQMDLLRRVTQGRLSEIFGVDLVDIDFLMRSLKISDKSKKILSLSVPELIV
;
A
#
# COMPACT_ATOMS: atom_id res chain seq x y z
N MET A 1 37.33 -22.35 -40.18
CA MET A 1 36.44 -21.20 -39.93
C MET A 1 35.15 -21.52 -39.16
N SER A 2 35.05 -22.69 -38.48
CA SER A 2 33.80 -23.19 -37.90
C SER A 2 33.75 -23.18 -36.36
N VAL A 3 34.89 -23.16 -35.65
CA VAL A 3 34.92 -23.22 -34.18
C VAL A 3 34.84 -21.82 -33.55
N LEU A 4 35.61 -20.86 -34.06
CA LEU A 4 35.59 -19.47 -33.57
C LEU A 4 34.21 -18.82 -33.70
N LYS A 5 33.52 -19.08 -34.83
CA LYS A 5 32.14 -18.62 -35.08
C LYS A 5 31.15 -19.25 -34.09
N LYS A 6 31.30 -20.54 -33.76
CA LYS A 6 30.45 -21.23 -32.78
C LYS A 6 30.66 -20.71 -31.35
N ILE A 7 31.91 -20.44 -30.96
CA ILE A 7 32.25 -19.84 -29.66
C ILE A 7 31.67 -18.43 -29.57
N PHE A 8 31.83 -17.61 -30.62
CA PHE A 8 31.26 -16.26 -30.66
C PHE A 8 29.73 -16.29 -30.54
N VAL A 9 29.06 -17.17 -31.29
CA VAL A 9 27.59 -17.36 -31.20
C VAL A 9 27.19 -17.82 -29.79
N GLY A 10 27.95 -18.72 -29.16
CA GLY A 10 27.70 -19.16 -27.78
C GLY A 10 27.81 -18.02 -26.76
N ILE A 11 28.84 -17.17 -26.87
CA ILE A 11 29.01 -16.00 -26.01
C ILE A 11 27.85 -15.01 -26.21
N VAL A 12 27.50 -14.72 -27.45
CA VAL A 12 26.38 -13.83 -27.77
C VAL A 12 25.06 -14.38 -27.20
N ALA A 13 24.81 -15.68 -27.32
CA ALA A 13 23.63 -16.33 -26.75
C ALA A 13 23.60 -16.21 -25.22
N VAL A 14 24.72 -16.44 -24.54
CA VAL A 14 24.83 -16.27 -23.08
C VAL A 14 24.59 -14.83 -22.66
N VAL A 15 25.14 -13.85 -23.39
CA VAL A 15 24.93 -12.43 -23.12
C VAL A 15 23.45 -12.04 -23.30
N ILE A 16 22.79 -12.53 -24.36
CA ILE A 16 21.35 -12.29 -24.58
C ILE A 16 20.53 -12.87 -23.42
N ILE A 17 20.80 -14.10 -23.00
CA ILE A 17 20.11 -14.74 -21.87
C ILE A 17 20.33 -13.93 -20.59
N ALA A 18 21.55 -13.45 -20.34
CA ALA A 18 21.85 -12.63 -19.17
C ALA A 18 21.08 -11.30 -19.19
N ILE A 19 20.97 -10.64 -20.35
CA ILE A 19 20.21 -9.40 -20.51
C ILE A 19 18.72 -9.65 -20.26
N ILE A 20 18.14 -10.72 -20.82
CA ILE A 20 16.74 -11.08 -20.60
C ILE A 20 16.49 -11.39 -19.13
N GLY A 21 17.38 -12.16 -18.49
CA GLY A 21 17.29 -12.49 -17.07
C GLY A 21 17.37 -11.25 -16.18
N ALA A 22 18.29 -10.33 -16.46
CA ALA A 22 18.41 -9.07 -15.75
C ALA A 22 17.18 -8.18 -15.95
N GLY A 23 16.67 -8.07 -17.19
CA GLY A 23 15.45 -7.33 -17.49
C GLY A 23 14.23 -7.88 -16.76
N TRP A 24 14.05 -9.21 -16.76
CA TRP A 24 12.99 -9.87 -16.01
C TRP A 24 13.13 -9.67 -14.49
N PHE A 25 14.34 -9.74 -13.97
CA PHE A 25 14.62 -9.53 -12.54
C PHE A 25 14.28 -8.10 -12.11
N VAL A 26 14.72 -7.10 -12.88
CA VAL A 26 14.39 -5.68 -12.64
C VAL A 26 12.88 -5.46 -12.72
N TYR A 27 12.23 -5.98 -13.75
CA TYR A 27 10.78 -5.90 -13.91
C TYR A 27 10.06 -6.51 -12.71
N SER A 28 10.45 -7.72 -12.29
CA SER A 28 9.87 -8.42 -11.15
C SER A 28 10.00 -7.61 -9.86
N ILE A 29 11.16 -6.98 -9.59
CA ILE A 29 11.33 -6.14 -8.40
C ILE A 29 10.45 -4.89 -8.50
N ALA A 30 10.40 -4.26 -9.66
CA ALA A 30 9.64 -3.03 -9.88
C ALA A 30 8.13 -3.23 -9.71
N THR A 31 7.57 -4.36 -10.16
CA THR A 31 6.12 -4.60 -10.12
C THR A 31 5.63 -5.26 -8.84
N ARG A 32 6.51 -5.87 -8.03
CA ARG A 32 6.13 -6.50 -6.75
C ARG A 32 5.55 -5.52 -5.72
N SER A 33 5.90 -4.24 -5.82
CA SER A 33 5.42 -3.20 -4.91
C SER A 33 4.02 -2.68 -5.27
N LEU A 34 3.49 -3.03 -6.45
CA LEU A 34 2.18 -2.59 -6.88
C LEU A 34 1.09 -3.45 -6.22
N PRO A 35 -0.01 -2.83 -5.73
CA PRO A 35 -1.14 -3.57 -5.21
C PRO A 35 -1.88 -4.31 -6.33
N VAL A 36 -2.57 -5.39 -5.96
CA VAL A 36 -3.42 -6.15 -6.87
C VAL A 36 -4.78 -5.45 -6.98
N TYR A 37 -5.08 -4.91 -8.15
CA TYR A 37 -6.34 -4.20 -8.41
C TYR A 37 -7.45 -5.10 -8.95
N ASP A 38 -7.08 -6.16 -9.67
CA ASP A 38 -8.01 -7.05 -10.36
C ASP A 38 -8.13 -8.41 -9.68
N GLY A 39 -9.31 -8.99 -9.79
CA GLY A 39 -9.62 -10.32 -9.29
C GLY A 39 -10.45 -10.32 -8.01
N THR A 40 -10.58 -11.50 -7.42
CA THR A 40 -11.41 -11.73 -6.24
C THR A 40 -10.51 -11.95 -5.02
N LEU A 41 -10.75 -11.18 -3.97
CA LEU A 41 -10.00 -11.24 -2.72
C LEU A 41 -10.94 -11.58 -1.56
N VAL A 42 -10.52 -12.51 -0.71
CA VAL A 42 -11.28 -12.86 0.50
C VAL A 42 -10.76 -12.00 1.66
N ILE A 43 -11.57 -11.04 2.10
CA ILE A 43 -11.26 -10.19 3.24
C ILE A 43 -12.00 -10.71 4.47
N LYS A 44 -11.25 -10.88 5.58
CA LYS A 44 -11.82 -11.30 6.86
C LYS A 44 -12.87 -10.29 7.33
N ASN A 45 -13.99 -10.79 7.88
CA ASN A 45 -15.10 -9.99 8.42
C ASN A 45 -15.88 -9.17 7.39
N LEU A 46 -15.87 -9.56 6.11
CA LEU A 46 -16.95 -9.18 5.18
C LEU A 46 -18.13 -10.12 5.39
N LYS A 47 -19.35 -9.57 5.47
CA LYS A 47 -20.58 -10.38 5.58
C LYS A 47 -21.17 -10.72 4.21
N GLN A 48 -20.99 -9.84 3.24
CA GLN A 48 -21.49 -9.96 1.88
C GLN A 48 -20.44 -9.50 0.87
N ASP A 49 -20.64 -9.89 -0.38
CA ASP A 49 -19.75 -9.49 -1.46
C ASP A 49 -19.79 -7.97 -1.68
N VAL A 50 -18.60 -7.41 -1.94
CA VAL A 50 -18.40 -6.00 -2.30
C VAL A 50 -17.74 -5.95 -3.67
N MET A 51 -18.29 -5.14 -4.56
CA MET A 51 -17.73 -4.91 -5.89
C MET A 51 -16.97 -3.58 -5.88
N ILE A 52 -15.73 -3.62 -6.33
CA ILE A 52 -14.88 -2.44 -6.51
C ILE A 52 -14.50 -2.40 -7.99
N TYR A 53 -14.80 -1.30 -8.66
CA TYR A 53 -14.33 -1.04 -10.02
C TYR A 53 -13.72 0.35 -10.09
N ARG A 54 -12.79 0.55 -11.02
CA ARG A 54 -12.10 1.82 -11.23
C ARG A 54 -12.41 2.33 -12.63
N ASP A 55 -12.67 3.63 -12.73
CA ASP A 55 -12.91 4.27 -14.02
C ASP A 55 -11.59 4.50 -14.80
N SER A 56 -11.67 5.17 -15.95
CA SER A 56 -10.49 5.51 -16.77
C SER A 56 -9.47 6.43 -16.08
N TYR A 57 -9.86 7.09 -14.99
CA TYR A 57 -9.00 7.95 -14.17
C TYR A 57 -8.54 7.26 -12.89
N ALA A 58 -8.76 5.94 -12.78
CA ALA A 58 -8.46 5.12 -11.61
C ALA A 58 -9.24 5.51 -10.34
N ILE A 59 -10.37 6.21 -10.48
CA ILE A 59 -11.24 6.58 -9.35
C ILE A 59 -12.02 5.33 -8.92
N PRO A 60 -11.92 4.89 -7.65
CA PRO A 60 -12.63 3.70 -7.20
C PRO A 60 -14.11 3.99 -6.93
N HIS A 61 -14.96 3.15 -7.49
CA HIS A 61 -16.39 3.05 -7.20
C HIS A 61 -16.64 1.76 -6.42
N ILE A 62 -17.24 1.89 -5.24
CA ILE A 62 -17.45 0.78 -4.29
C ILE A 62 -18.95 0.55 -4.11
N VAL A 63 -19.40 -0.66 -4.41
CA VAL A 63 -20.79 -1.08 -4.27
C VAL A 63 -20.88 -2.22 -3.27
N ALA A 64 -21.61 -1.99 -2.17
CA ALA A 64 -21.81 -2.96 -1.11
C ALA A 64 -23.30 -3.02 -0.72
N LYS A 65 -23.72 -4.17 -0.18
CA LYS A 65 -25.11 -4.41 0.26
C LYS A 65 -25.40 -3.95 1.70
N ASN A 66 -24.36 -3.62 2.46
CA ASN A 66 -24.49 -3.07 3.80
C ASN A 66 -23.35 -2.10 4.10
N GLU A 67 -23.60 -1.21 5.05
CA GLU A 67 -22.70 -0.11 5.37
C GLU A 67 -21.38 -0.55 6.03
N LYS A 68 -21.40 -1.61 6.85
CA LYS A 68 -20.18 -2.12 7.49
C LYS A 68 -19.18 -2.67 6.49
N ASP A 69 -19.67 -3.43 5.51
CA ASP A 69 -18.84 -3.95 4.43
C ASP A 69 -18.38 -2.83 3.49
N LEU A 70 -19.22 -1.80 3.27
CA LEU A 70 -18.85 -0.60 2.51
C LEU A 70 -17.64 0.11 3.14
N TYR A 71 -17.70 0.47 4.43
CA TYR A 71 -16.60 1.18 5.08
C TYR A 71 -15.32 0.34 5.17
N ARG A 72 -15.46 -0.98 5.36
CA ARG A 72 -14.31 -1.90 5.30
C ARG A 72 -13.65 -1.88 3.92
N ALA A 73 -14.44 -1.92 2.85
CA ALA A 73 -13.93 -1.85 1.49
C ALA A 73 -13.35 -0.47 1.14
N VAL A 74 -13.94 0.63 1.63
CA VAL A 74 -13.37 1.98 1.51
C VAL A 74 -11.98 2.04 2.14
N GLY A 75 -11.85 1.57 3.39
CA GLY A 75 -10.55 1.54 4.07
C GLY A 75 -9.52 0.68 3.34
N TYR A 76 -9.92 -0.48 2.82
CA TYR A 76 -9.06 -1.35 2.02
C TYR A 76 -8.59 -0.66 0.73
N THR A 77 -9.52 -0.08 -0.03
CA THR A 77 -9.25 0.61 -1.29
C THR A 77 -8.34 1.83 -1.09
N LEU A 78 -8.61 2.62 -0.05
CA LEU A 78 -7.74 3.74 0.34
C LEU A 78 -6.32 3.27 0.67
N ALA A 79 -6.18 2.15 1.37
CA ALA A 79 -4.86 1.60 1.67
C ALA A 79 -4.14 1.15 0.40
N GLN A 80 -4.81 0.57 -0.60
CA GLN A 80 -4.17 0.20 -1.87
C GLN A 80 -3.47 1.42 -2.50
N ASP A 81 -4.11 2.58 -2.48
CA ASP A 81 -3.62 3.77 -3.19
C ASP A 81 -2.79 4.73 -2.32
N ARG A 82 -3.01 4.73 -1.00
CA ARG A 82 -2.53 5.77 -0.06
C ARG A 82 -1.91 5.23 1.23
N LEU A 83 -1.55 3.94 1.30
CA LEU A 83 -1.01 3.34 2.53
C LEU A 83 0.14 4.15 3.14
N TRP A 84 1.10 4.60 2.33
CA TRP A 84 2.23 5.41 2.79
C TRP A 84 1.77 6.71 3.44
N GLN A 85 0.87 7.45 2.78
CA GLN A 85 0.34 8.71 3.30
C GLN A 85 -0.44 8.49 4.60
N MET A 86 -1.25 7.44 4.68
CA MET A 86 -2.02 7.09 5.87
C MET A 86 -1.11 6.72 7.04
N ASP A 87 -0.06 5.90 6.80
CA ASP A 87 0.89 5.53 7.84
C ASP A 87 1.71 6.72 8.32
N LEU A 88 2.16 7.56 7.38
CA LEU A 88 2.89 8.78 7.69
C LEU A 88 2.05 9.73 8.57
N LEU A 89 0.81 10.02 8.18
CA LEU A 89 -0.10 10.87 8.97
C LEU A 89 -0.39 10.27 10.35
N ARG A 90 -0.56 8.95 10.43
CA ARG A 90 -0.70 8.24 11.70
C ARG A 90 0.53 8.41 12.60
N ARG A 91 1.74 8.34 12.04
CA ARG A 91 3.00 8.54 12.78
C ARG A 91 3.16 9.97 13.25
N VAL A 92 2.90 10.95 12.39
CA VAL A 92 2.96 12.38 12.73
C VAL A 92 2.02 12.69 13.89
N THR A 93 0.76 12.28 13.81
CA THR A 93 -0.25 12.55 14.85
C THR A 93 0.06 11.85 16.19
N GLN A 94 0.81 10.75 16.16
CA GLN A 94 1.28 10.04 17.35
C GLN A 94 2.66 10.52 17.84
N GLY A 95 3.33 11.42 17.12
CA GLY A 95 4.72 11.82 17.34
C GLY A 95 5.67 10.62 17.25
N ARG A 96 5.68 9.92 16.12
CA ARG A 96 6.52 8.74 15.84
C ARG A 96 7.23 8.86 14.48
N LEU A 97 7.46 10.08 14.03
CA LEU A 97 8.05 10.40 12.75
C LEU A 97 9.57 10.10 12.75
N SER A 98 10.23 10.27 13.90
CA SER A 98 11.65 9.94 14.08
C SER A 98 11.95 8.44 13.90
N GLU A 99 10.97 7.56 14.06
CA GLU A 99 11.15 6.11 13.84
C GLU A 99 11.50 5.75 12.39
N ILE A 100 11.13 6.61 11.42
CA ILE A 100 11.34 6.34 9.99
C ILE A 100 12.30 7.33 9.33
N PHE A 101 12.49 8.52 9.89
CA PHE A 101 13.38 9.55 9.34
C PHE A 101 14.57 9.89 10.23
N GLY A 102 14.66 9.30 11.43
CA GLY A 102 15.80 9.47 12.33
C GLY A 102 15.68 10.64 13.31
N VAL A 103 16.82 10.93 13.95
CA VAL A 103 16.91 11.80 15.13
C VAL A 103 16.49 13.24 14.87
N ASP A 104 16.63 13.72 13.63
CA ASP A 104 16.33 15.12 13.27
C ASP A 104 14.86 15.50 13.48
N LEU A 105 13.95 14.51 13.56
CA LEU A 105 12.52 14.75 13.74
C LEU A 105 12.01 14.49 15.16
N VAL A 106 12.93 14.30 16.12
CA VAL A 106 12.57 14.05 17.54
C VAL A 106 11.83 15.25 18.15
N ASP A 107 12.22 16.48 17.83
CA ASP A 107 11.56 17.68 18.34
C ASP A 107 10.12 17.80 17.83
N ILE A 108 9.88 17.40 16.58
CA ILE A 108 8.53 17.30 16.01
C ILE A 108 7.71 16.25 16.76
N ASP A 109 8.30 15.09 17.07
CA ASP A 109 7.64 14.05 17.84
C ASP A 109 7.26 14.53 19.26
N PHE A 110 8.14 15.28 19.91
CA PHE A 110 7.84 15.91 21.20
C PHE A 110 6.68 16.90 21.11
N LEU A 111 6.71 17.79 20.12
CA LEU A 111 5.62 18.74 19.89
C LEU A 111 4.30 18.00 19.66
N MET A 112 4.26 17.03 18.76
CA MET A 112 3.02 16.30 18.42
C MET A 112 2.48 15.49 19.61
N ARG A 113 3.35 14.89 20.43
CA ARG A 113 2.93 14.22 21.68
C ARG A 113 2.36 15.20 22.70
N SER A 114 2.90 16.41 22.80
CA SER A 114 2.39 17.44 23.71
C SER A 114 0.93 17.82 23.43
N LEU A 115 0.50 17.72 22.17
CA LEU A 115 -0.89 18.00 21.76
C LEU A 115 -1.89 16.94 22.25
N LYS A 116 -1.42 15.75 22.63
CA LYS A 116 -2.23 14.62 23.11
C LYS A 116 -3.40 14.25 22.19
N ILE A 117 -3.17 14.27 20.87
CA ILE A 117 -4.22 14.01 19.85
C ILE A 117 -4.84 12.63 20.05
N SER A 118 -4.03 11.61 20.30
CA SER A 118 -4.50 10.24 20.54
C SER A 118 -5.43 10.13 21.74
N ASP A 119 -5.10 10.79 22.86
CA ASP A 119 -5.93 10.75 24.07
C ASP A 119 -7.25 11.50 23.87
N LYS A 120 -7.20 12.67 23.21
CA LYS A 120 -8.38 13.44 22.82
C LYS A 120 -9.28 12.63 21.88
N SER A 121 -8.71 11.92 20.92
CA SER A 121 -9.45 11.07 19.98
C SER A 121 -10.16 9.92 20.70
N LYS A 122 -9.49 9.25 21.66
CA LYS A 122 -10.11 8.22 22.52
C LYS A 122 -11.24 8.79 23.37
N LYS A 123 -11.06 9.99 23.92
CA LYS A 123 -12.10 10.69 24.69
C LYS A 123 -13.31 10.97 23.81
N ILE A 124 -13.12 11.51 22.61
CA ILE A 124 -14.21 11.76 21.66
C ILE A 124 -14.91 10.44 21.30
N LEU A 125 -14.16 9.40 20.98
CA LEU A 125 -14.72 8.08 20.66
C LEU A 125 -15.60 7.53 21.79
N SER A 126 -15.20 7.69 23.06
CA SER A 126 -16.00 7.25 24.21
C SER A 126 -17.31 8.03 24.40
N LEU A 127 -17.41 9.23 23.79
CA LEU A 127 -18.58 10.11 23.84
C LEU A 127 -19.44 10.00 22.57
N SER A 128 -18.94 9.32 21.53
CA SER A 128 -19.63 9.17 20.25
C SER A 128 -20.80 8.20 20.33
N VAL A 129 -21.83 8.44 19.53
CA VAL A 129 -22.96 7.52 19.39
C VAL A 129 -22.53 6.20 18.72
N PRO A 130 -23.10 5.05 19.10
CA PRO A 130 -22.70 3.74 18.56
C PRO A 130 -22.83 3.62 17.04
N GLU A 131 -23.73 4.37 16.42
CA GLU A 131 -23.95 4.37 14.97
C GLU A 131 -22.76 4.95 14.17
N LEU A 132 -21.98 5.86 14.77
CA LEU A 132 -20.75 6.40 14.16
C LEU A 132 -19.55 5.46 14.32
N ILE A 133 -19.68 4.41 15.14
CA ILE A 133 -18.62 3.45 15.46
C ILE A 133 -18.94 2.15 14.70
N VAL A 134 -18.62 2.16 13.41
CA VAL A 134 -18.89 1.05 12.46
C VAL A 134 -18.13 -0.22 12.81
#